data_AF-A0A352KQ04-F1
#
_entry.id   AF-A0A352KQ04-F1
#
_cell.length_a   1.000
_cell.length_b   1.000
_cell.length_c   1.000
_cell.angle_alpha   90.00
_cell.angle_beta   90.00
_cell.angle_gamma   90.00
#
_symmetry.space_group_name_H-M   'P 1'
#
loop_
_entity.id
_entity.type
_entity.pdbx_description
1 polymer ?
#
loop_
_entity_poly.entity_id
_entity_poly.type
_entity_poly.pdbx_seq_one_letter_code
_entity_poly.pdbx_strand_id
1 'polypeptide(L)' 'MEKTLHQFFQILRRYDVEVTTTEAVDALQAVRLLGYGNRHRLKAALGGVLAKSEEEKSMFNDCFEGYFRVPEE' A
#
# COMPACT_ATOMS: atom_id res chain seq x y z
N MET A 1 3.98 13.48 -2.21
CA MET A 1 3.59 12.11 -2.62
C MET A 1 4.32 11.05 -1.80
N GLU A 2 5.63 11.15 -1.56
CA GLU A 2 6.37 10.22 -0.68
C GLU A 2 5.85 10.18 0.77
N LYS A 3 5.33 11.29 1.30
CA LYS A 3 4.74 11.34 2.64
C LYS A 3 3.50 10.45 2.80
N THR A 4 2.69 10.32 1.75
CA THR A 4 1.47 9.50 1.74
C THR A 4 1.81 8.02 1.87
N LEU A 5 2.80 7.55 1.12
CA LEU A 5 3.27 6.16 1.21
C LEU A 5 3.99 5.87 2.54
N HIS A 6 4.80 6.81 3.03
CA HIS A 6 5.42 6.67 4.35
C HIS A 6 4.39 6.53 5.48
N GLN A 7 3.33 7.35 5.48
CA GLN A 7 2.24 7.21 6.45
C GLN A 7 1.51 5.88 6.27
N PHE A 8 1.28 5.46 5.03
CA PHE A 8 0.65 4.18 4.75
C PHE A 8 1.47 2.99 5.28
N PHE A 9 2.80 2.99 5.12
CA PHE A 9 3.67 1.97 5.72
C PHE A 9 3.62 1.98 7.26
N GLN A 10 3.49 3.15 7.88
CA GLN A 10 3.31 3.25 9.33
C GLN A 10 1.97 2.66 9.79
N ILE A 11 0.91 2.81 9.00
CA ILE A 11 -0.40 2.20 9.26
C ILE A 11 -0.28 0.68 9.13
N LEU A 12 0.31 0.17 8.05
CA LEU A 12 0.50 -1.27 7.85
C LEU A 12 1.26 -1.92 9.02
N ARG A 13 2.34 -1.29 9.49
CA ARG A 13 3.09 -1.77 10.67
C ARG A 13 2.28 -1.77 11.96
N ARG A 14 1.28 -0.91 12.10
CA ARG A 14 0.35 -0.93 13.25
C ARG A 14 -0.69 -2.04 13.14
N TYR A 15 -0.96 -2.50 11.93
CA TYR A 15 -1.85 -3.62 11.62
C TYR A 15 -1.08 -4.93 11.50
N ASP A 16 0.08 -5.06 12.15
CA ASP A 16 0.88 -6.30 12.17
C ASP A 16 1.43 -6.75 10.79
N VAL A 17 1.34 -5.90 9.77
CA VAL A 17 1.94 -6.16 8.45
C VAL A 17 3.39 -5.66 8.47
N GLU A 18 4.34 -6.59 8.50
CA GLU A 18 5.77 -6.26 8.47
C GLU A 18 6.19 -5.69 7.11
N VAL A 19 6.44 -4.38 7.07
CA VAL A 19 7.01 -3.70 5.90
C VAL A 19 8.50 -3.45 6.12
N THR A 20 9.33 -4.15 5.36
CA THR A 20 10.79 -3.96 5.32
C THR A 20 11.19 -2.74 4.50
N THR A 21 12.41 -2.26 4.69
CA THR A 21 12.96 -1.13 3.92
C THR A 21 12.99 -1.44 2.42
N THR A 22 13.32 -2.67 2.03
CA THR A 22 13.37 -3.08 0.63
C THR A 22 11.97 -3.04 0.01
N GLU A 23 10.97 -3.59 0.69
CA GLU A 23 9.58 -3.56 0.21
C GLU A 23 9.02 -2.14 0.11
N ALA A 24 9.40 -1.25 1.03
CA ALA A 24 9.03 0.15 0.94
C ALA A 24 9.60 0.83 -0.32
N VAL A 25 10.86 0.52 -0.67
CA VAL A 25 11.50 1.00 -1.91
C VAL A 25 10.85 0.40 -3.14
N ASP A 26 10.57 -0.89 -3.15
CA ASP A 26 9.92 -1.59 -4.26
C ASP A 26 8.50 -1.06 -4.48
N ALA A 27 7.75 -0.82 -3.40
CA ALA A 27 6.44 -0.20 -3.44
C ALA A 27 6.50 1.20 -4.04
N LEU A 28 7.46 2.03 -3.62
CA LEU A 28 7.69 3.36 -4.19
C LEU A 28 7.99 3.29 -5.70
N GLN A 29 8.81 2.34 -6.14
CA GLN A 29 9.11 2.14 -7.56
C GLN A 29 7.89 1.67 -8.35
N ALA A 30 7.10 0.74 -7.81
CA ALA A 30 5.86 0.28 -8.41
C ALA A 30 4.87 1.44 -8.61
N VAL A 31 4.73 2.32 -7.61
CA VAL A 31 3.91 3.53 -7.73
C VAL A 31 4.46 4.49 -8.79
N ARG A 32 5.78 4.69 -8.86
CA ARG A 32 6.39 5.55 -9.89
C ARG A 32 6.16 5.03 -11.30
N LEU A 33 6.12 3.71 -11.49
CA LEU A 33 5.88 3.08 -12.79
C LEU A 33 4.40 3.09 -13.20
N LEU A 34 3.49 2.82 -12.25
CA LEU A 34 2.06 2.72 -12.52
C LEU A 34 1.33 4.08 -12.49
N GLY A 35 1.87 5.03 -11.72
CA GLY A 35 1.20 6.27 -11.37
C GLY A 35 -0.05 6.05 -10.50
N TYR A 36 -0.66 7.14 -10.06
CA TYR A 36 -1.88 7.11 -9.25
C TYR A 36 -3.16 7.07 -10.10
N GLY A 37 -3.05 6.99 -11.42
CA GLY A 37 -4.19 7.08 -12.34
C GLY A 37 -5.15 5.89 -12.30
N ASN A 38 -4.76 4.77 -11.69
CA ASN A 38 -5.63 3.61 -11.54
C ASN A 38 -5.44 2.96 -10.15
N ARG A 39 -6.42 3.18 -9.27
CA ARG A 39 -6.42 2.65 -7.89
C ARG A 39 -6.31 1.13 -7.83
N HIS A 40 -6.94 0.42 -8.78
CA HIS A 40 -6.93 -1.04 -8.80
C HIS A 40 -5.54 -1.59 -9.14
N ARG A 41 -4.84 -0.94 -10.08
CA ARG A 41 -3.45 -1.29 -10.42
C ARG A 41 -2.50 -0.96 -9.27
N LEU A 42 -2.67 0.19 -8.64
CA LEU A 42 -1.89 0.60 -7.48
C LEU A 42 -2.03 -0.41 -6.32
N LYS A 43 -3.27 -0.78 -6.00
CA LYS A 43 -3.60 -1.78 -4.99
C LYS A 43 -2.99 -3.14 -5.29
N ALA A 44 -3.14 -3.62 -6.52
CA ALA A 44 -2.58 -4.92 -6.91
C ALA A 44 -1.05 -4.94 -6.81
N ALA A 45 -0.39 -3.87 -7.21
CA ALA A 45 1.07 -3.78 -7.17
C ALA A 45 1.60 -3.66 -5.74
N LEU A 46 1.01 -2.77 -4.94
CA LEU A 46 1.39 -2.61 -3.53
C LEU A 46 1.08 -3.88 -2.72
N GLY A 47 -0.07 -4.51 -2.95
CA GLY A 47 -0.42 -5.78 -2.30
C GLY A 47 0.54 -6.91 -2.70
N GLY A 48 1.00 -6.94 -3.96
CA GLY A 48 2.00 -7.92 -4.41
C GLY A 48 3.40 -7.71 -3.82
N VAL A 49 3.74 -6.49 -3.42
CA VAL A 49 5.05 -6.15 -2.81
C VAL A 49 5.01 -6.27 -1.28
N LEU A 50 3.90 -5.88 -0.66
CA LEU A 50 3.81 -5.69 0.80
C LEU A 50 3.14 -6.86 1.52
N ALA A 51 2.36 -7.69 0.84
CA ALA A 51 1.63 -8.81 1.45
C ALA A 51 2.08 -10.15 0.89
N LYS A 52 2.72 -10.95 1.74
CA LYS A 52 3.28 -12.27 1.44
C LYS A 52 2.26 -13.38 1.68
N SER A 53 1.34 -13.18 2.62
CA SER A 53 0.27 -14.14 2.95
C SER A 53 -1.13 -13.64 2.51
N GLU A 54 -2.08 -14.56 2.41
CA GLU A 54 -3.49 -14.21 2.14
C GLU A 54 -4.10 -13.35 3.26
N GLU A 55 -3.71 -13.59 4.52
CA GLU A 55 -4.12 -12.76 5.67
C GLU A 55 -3.59 -11.34 5.55
N GLU A 56 -2.29 -11.17 5.27
CA GLU A 56 -1.69 -9.86 5.05
C GLU A 56 -2.34 -9.14 3.87
N LYS A 57 -2.70 -9.87 2.81
CA LYS A 57 -3.41 -9.28 1.66
C LYS A 57 -4.78 -8.76 2.06
N SER A 58 -5.52 -9.49 2.91
CA SER A 58 -6.82 -9.03 3.41
C SER A 58 -6.65 -7.76 4.26
N MET A 59 -5.70 -7.76 5.20
CA MET A 59 -5.43 -6.62 6.08
C MET A 59 -4.93 -5.39 5.30
N PHE A 60 -4.03 -5.62 4.35
CA PHE A 60 -3.55 -4.60 3.42
C PHE A 60 -4.71 -4.02 2.63
N ASN A 61 -5.60 -4.87 2.12
CA ASN A 61 -6.74 -4.46 1.31
C ASN A 61 -7.68 -3.54 2.10
N ASP A 62 -8.01 -3.91 3.33
CA ASP A 62 -8.86 -3.10 4.21
C ASP A 62 -8.21 -1.75 4.55
N CYS A 63 -6.90 -1.76 4.87
CA CYS A 63 -6.14 -0.53 5.10
C CYS A 63 -6.09 0.36 3.85
N PHE A 64 -5.90 -0.24 2.68
CA PHE A 64 -5.80 0.48 1.41
C PHE A 64 -7.13 1.14 1.06
N GLU A 65 -8.24 0.41 1.13
CA GLU A 65 -9.57 0.96 0.85
C GLU A 65 -9.94 2.06 1.86
N GLY A 66 -9.51 1.95 3.13
CA GLY A 66 -9.74 2.99 4.14
C GLY A 66 -8.89 4.26 3.96
N TYR A 67 -7.60 4.10 3.65
CA TYR A 67 -6.65 5.21 3.55
C TYR A 67 -6.70 5.93 2.20
N PHE A 68 -6.89 5.18 1.11
CA PHE A 68 -7.03 5.72 -0.25
C PHE A 68 -8.49 5.94 -0.65
N ARG A 69 -9.44 5.83 0.29
CA ARG A 69 -10.82 6.25 0.06
C ARG A 69 -10.81 7.72 -0.36
N VAL A 70 -11.44 8.02 -1.49
CA VAL A 70 -11.72 9.41 -1.86
C VAL A 70 -12.62 9.97 -0.75
N PRO A 71 -12.28 11.12 -0.11
CA PRO A 71 -13.25 11.77 0.75
C PRO A 71 -14.50 12.01 -0.10
N GLU A 72 -15.62 11.44 0.31
CA GLU A 72 -16.92 11.84 -0.22
C GLU A 72 -17.08 13.32 0.15
N GLU A 73 -16.96 14.20 -0.85
CA GLU A 73 -17.48 15.58 -0.78
C GLU A 73 -19.00 15.57 -0.98
#